data_AF-A0A183N2M3-F1
#
_entry.id   AF-A0A183N2M3-F1
#
_cell.length_a   1.000
_cell.length_b   1.000
_cell.length_c   1.000
_cell.angle_alpha   90.00
_cell.angle_beta   90.00
_cell.angle_gamma   90.00
#
_symmetry.space_group_name_H-M   'P 1'
#
loop_
_entity.id
_entity.type
_entity.pdbx_description
1 polymer ?
#
loop_
_entity_poly.entity_id
_entity_poly.type
_entity_poly.pdbx_seq_one_letter_code
_entity_poly.pdbx_strand_id
1 'polypeptide(L)'
;MEAFDLLPLAALINQQFLCVHGGLSPELHTLNDIRKLDRFKEPPAFGAMCDLLWADPCEDFGQERNSEHFSHNTVRGCSYFYSFNACCHFLQANNLLYRMYRKSRQTGFPALITIFSAPNYLDVYNNKGKFSQQFY
;
A
#
# COMPACT_ATOMS: atom_id res chain seq x y z
N MET A 1 -5.84 -24.37 1.56
CA MET A 1 -5.26 -23.27 2.36
C MET A 1 -3.76 -23.17 2.12
N GLU A 2 -3.01 -24.26 2.17
CA GLU A 2 -1.55 -24.29 1.95
C GLU A 2 -1.05 -23.54 0.69
N ALA A 3 -1.81 -23.55 -0.41
CA ALA A 3 -1.45 -22.80 -1.62
C ALA A 3 -1.44 -21.28 -1.43
N PHE A 4 -2.31 -20.73 -0.57
CA PHE A 4 -2.35 -19.30 -0.28
C PHE A 4 -1.17 -18.86 0.59
N ASP A 5 -0.71 -19.72 1.51
CA ASP A 5 0.45 -19.47 2.37
C ASP A 5 1.76 -19.34 1.57
N LEU A 6 1.78 -19.83 0.32
CA LEU A 6 2.93 -19.72 -0.57
C LEU A 6 2.98 -18.37 -1.32
N LEU A 7 1.88 -17.61 -1.35
CA LEU A 7 1.79 -16.38 -2.13
C LEU A 7 2.79 -15.32 -1.62
N PRO A 8 3.44 -14.57 -2.53
CA PRO A 8 4.25 -13.42 -2.14
C PRO A 8 3.39 -12.32 -1.50
N LEU A 9 3.92 -11.66 -0.46
CA LEU A 9 3.23 -10.54 0.20
C LEU A 9 3.39 -9.20 -0.54
N ALA A 10 4.46 -9.05 -1.32
CA ALA A 10 4.78 -7.82 -2.01
C ALA A 10 5.61 -8.09 -3.28
N ALA A 11 5.58 -7.14 -4.22
CA ALA A 11 6.43 -7.14 -5.40
C ALA A 11 7.13 -5.79 -5.54
N LEU A 12 8.38 -5.80 -6.01
CA LEU A 12 9.12 -4.61 -6.39
C LEU A 12 9.25 -4.57 -7.92
N ILE A 13 8.53 -3.67 -8.56
CA ILE A 13 8.50 -3.54 -10.03
C ILE A 13 9.52 -2.49 -10.45
N ASN A 14 10.39 -2.84 -11.41
CA ASN A 14 11.42 -1.98 -11.99
C ASN A 14 12.33 -1.28 -10.95
N GLN A 15 12.47 -1.86 -9.75
CA GLN A 15 13.17 -1.24 -8.61
C GLN A 15 12.62 0.14 -8.21
N GLN A 16 11.38 0.45 -8.61
CA GLN A 16 10.78 1.77 -8.51
C GLN A 16 9.45 1.75 -7.76
N PHE A 17 8.65 0.69 -7.94
CA PHE A 17 7.30 0.60 -7.39
C PHE A 17 7.19 -0.58 -6.45
N LEU A 18 6.84 -0.31 -5.20
CA LEU A 18 6.39 -1.34 -4.28
C LEU A 18 4.89 -1.59 -4.53
N CYS A 19 4.54 -2.84 -4.79
CA CYS A 19 3.17 -3.31 -4.96
C CYS A 19 2.81 -4.25 -3.82
N VAL A 20 1.72 -3.93 -3.13
CA VAL A 20 1.16 -4.67 -1.99
C VAL A 20 -0.36 -4.71 -2.12
N HIS A 21 -1.02 -5.58 -1.36
CA HIS A 21 -2.48 -5.70 -1.43
C HIS A 21 -3.20 -4.57 -0.68
N GLY A 22 -2.81 -4.33 0.57
CA GLY A 22 -3.33 -3.25 1.41
C GLY A 22 -2.43 -2.03 1.33
N GLY A 23 -1.41 -1.98 2.18
CA GLY A 23 -0.57 -0.79 2.27
C GLY A 23 0.65 -0.93 3.17
N LEU A 24 0.93 0.13 3.93
CA LEU A 24 2.11 0.24 4.79
C LEU A 24 1.80 -0.16 6.23
N SER A 25 2.85 -0.53 6.96
CA SER A 25 2.81 -0.86 8.38
C SER A 25 3.69 0.10 9.18
N PRO A 26 3.32 0.43 10.44
CA PRO A 26 4.23 1.11 11.36
C PRO A 26 5.50 0.30 11.66
N GLU A 27 5.48 -1.02 11.49
CA GLU A 27 6.63 -1.92 11.71
C GLU A 27 7.55 -2.05 10.49
N LEU A 28 7.13 -1.53 9.32
CA LEU A 28 7.88 -1.63 8.07
C LEU A 28 8.51 -0.29 7.70
N HIS A 29 9.83 -0.20 7.86
CA HIS A 29 10.58 0.99 7.49
C HIS A 29 11.35 0.81 6.19
N THR A 30 11.76 -0.42 5.89
CA THR A 30 12.55 -0.75 4.71
C THR A 30 11.97 -1.93 3.93
N LEU A 31 12.34 -2.05 2.66
CA LEU A 31 12.05 -3.24 1.84
C LEU A 31 12.64 -4.52 2.44
N ASN A 32 13.69 -4.41 3.26
CA ASN A 32 14.31 -5.55 3.91
C ASN A 32 13.45 -6.11 5.05
N ASP A 33 12.63 -5.28 5.68
CA ASP A 33 11.73 -5.73 6.75
C ASP A 33 10.66 -6.65 6.18
N ILE A 34 10.15 -6.35 4.97
CA ILE A 34 9.24 -7.23 4.23
C ILE A 34 9.90 -8.58 3.91
N ARG A 35 11.18 -8.57 3.48
CA ARG A 35 11.91 -9.81 3.13
C ARG A 35 12.15 -10.73 4.32
N LYS A 36 12.19 -10.19 5.54
CA LYS A 36 12.40 -10.96 6.77
C LYS A 36 11.12 -11.59 7.32
N LEU A 37 9.95 -11.25 6.77
CA LEU A 37 8.69 -11.80 7.24
C LEU A 37 8.61 -13.30 6.91
N ASP A 38 8.36 -14.09 7.93
CA ASP A 38 7.91 -15.46 7.77
C ASP A 38 6.43 -15.46 7.33
N ARG A 39 6.22 -15.69 6.04
CA ARG A 39 4.90 -15.62 5.39
C ARG A 39 4.20 -16.96 5.25
N PHE A 40 4.86 -18.08 5.55
CA PHE A 40 4.33 -19.43 5.30
C PHE A 40 3.40 -19.87 6.43
N LYS A 41 2.37 -19.07 6.68
CA LYS A 41 1.41 -19.22 7.76
C LYS A 41 0.16 -18.41 7.46
N GLU A 42 -0.91 -18.74 8.17
CA GLU A 42 -2.12 -17.91 8.19
C GLU A 42 -1.75 -16.48 8.64
N PRO A 43 -2.22 -15.43 7.95
CA PRO A 43 -1.99 -14.05 8.36
C PRO A 43 -2.41 -13.83 9.82
N PRO A 44 -1.52 -13.29 10.67
CA PRO A 44 -1.86 -12.99 12.05
C PRO A 44 -2.90 -11.86 12.13
N ALA A 45 -3.61 -11.76 13.26
CA ALA A 45 -4.58 -10.69 13.48
C ALA A 45 -3.95 -9.27 13.55
N PHE A 46 -2.65 -9.18 13.80
CA PHE A 46 -1.89 -7.93 13.93
C PHE A 46 -0.44 -8.11 13.44
N GLY A 47 0.24 -6.99 13.24
CA GLY A 47 1.65 -6.92 12.84
C GLY A 47 1.85 -6.76 11.33
N ALA A 48 3.11 -6.63 10.91
CA ALA A 48 3.48 -6.26 9.54
C ALA A 48 2.82 -7.09 8.41
N MET A 49 2.63 -8.40 8.61
CA MET A 49 1.97 -9.26 7.61
C MET A 49 0.47 -8.93 7.47
N CYS A 50 -0.23 -8.65 8.57
CA CYS A 50 -1.61 -8.20 8.56
C CYS A 50 -1.71 -6.85 7.84
N ASP A 51 -0.81 -5.93 8.18
CA ASP A 51 -0.85 -4.56 7.66
C ASP A 51 -0.59 -4.48 6.16
N LEU A 52 0.33 -5.29 5.62
CA LEU A 52 0.57 -5.39 4.18
C LEU A 52 -0.66 -5.84 3.39
N LEU A 53 -1.58 -6.56 4.03
CA LEU A 53 -2.81 -7.07 3.42
C LEU A 53 -4.01 -6.15 3.67
N TRP A 54 -4.07 -5.47 4.82
CA TRP A 54 -5.29 -4.83 5.30
C TRP A 54 -5.20 -3.33 5.59
N ALA A 55 -4.00 -2.73 5.49
CA ALA A 55 -3.89 -1.28 5.65
C ALA A 55 -4.54 -0.53 4.48
N ASP A 56 -5.17 0.61 4.78
CA ASP A 56 -5.81 1.48 3.78
C ASP A 56 -5.20 2.90 3.87
N PRO A 57 -5.19 3.70 2.80
CA PRO A 57 -4.87 5.12 2.93
C PRO A 57 -5.96 5.83 3.75
N CYS A 58 -5.61 6.88 4.49
CA CYS A 58 -6.61 7.69 5.18
C CYS A 58 -7.61 8.34 4.21
N GLU A 59 -8.82 8.65 4.66
CA GLU A 59 -9.88 9.22 3.80
C GLU A 59 -9.49 10.57 3.19
N ASP A 60 -8.67 11.35 3.91
CA ASP A 60 -8.16 12.66 3.51
C ASP A 60 -6.71 12.61 2.98
N PHE A 61 -6.29 11.47 2.40
CA PHE A 61 -4.91 11.25 1.93
C PHE A 61 -4.37 12.39 1.04
N GLY A 62 -3.27 13.01 1.48
CA GLY A 62 -2.62 14.16 0.84
C GLY A 62 -3.17 15.53 1.26
N GLN A 63 -4.24 15.57 2.03
CA GLN A 63 -4.89 16.77 2.58
C GLN A 63 -5.07 16.67 4.10
N GLU A 64 -4.30 15.79 4.75
CA GLU A 64 -4.43 15.50 6.17
C GLU A 64 -4.17 16.74 7.02
N ARG A 65 -5.00 16.92 8.05
CA ARG A 65 -4.84 18.03 9.00
C ARG A 65 -3.86 17.72 10.12
N ASN A 66 -3.69 16.43 10.43
CA ASN A 66 -2.76 15.95 11.44
C ASN A 66 -1.47 15.43 10.78
N SER A 67 -0.41 15.36 11.56
CA SER A 67 0.89 14.84 11.14
C SER A 67 1.11 13.38 11.53
N GLU A 68 0.06 12.68 11.96
CA GLU A 68 0.17 11.27 12.34
C GLU A 68 0.41 10.42 11.09
N HIS A 69 1.36 9.49 11.20
CA HIS A 69 1.68 8.59 10.09
C HIS A 69 0.69 7.45 9.98
N PHE A 70 0.24 6.93 11.11
CA PHE A 70 -0.63 5.78 11.21
C PHE A 70 -1.71 6.02 12.25
N SER A 71 -2.94 5.65 11.93
CA SER A 71 -4.07 5.65 12.87
C SER A 71 -4.85 4.34 12.72
N HIS A 72 -5.61 3.93 13.74
CA HIS A 72 -6.30 2.64 13.72
C HIS A 72 -7.35 2.58 12.58
N ASN A 73 -7.34 1.50 11.80
CA ASN A 73 -8.31 1.32 10.72
C ASN A 73 -9.66 0.83 11.26
N THR A 74 -10.54 1.79 11.51
CA THR A 74 -11.89 1.54 12.03
C THR A 74 -12.82 0.88 11.01
N VAL A 75 -12.52 0.97 9.70
CA VAL A 75 -13.32 0.36 8.63
C VAL A 75 -13.08 -1.15 8.55
N ARG A 76 -11.82 -1.58 8.74
CA ARG A 76 -11.45 -3.00 8.73
C ARG A 76 -11.57 -3.66 10.11
N GLY A 77 -11.45 -2.88 11.18
CA GLY A 77 -11.40 -3.42 12.55
C GLY A 77 -10.08 -4.08 12.93
N CYS A 78 -9.06 -3.98 12.06
CA CYS A 78 -7.68 -4.39 12.26
C CYS A 78 -6.76 -3.51 11.38
N SER A 79 -5.44 -3.56 11.60
CA SER A 79 -4.48 -2.76 10.83
C SER A 79 -4.67 -1.23 10.99
N TYR A 80 -4.09 -0.44 10.09
CA TYR A 80 -3.95 1.00 10.17
C TYR A 80 -4.40 1.71 8.90
N PHE A 81 -4.89 2.93 9.08
CA PHE A 81 -4.83 3.94 8.04
C PHE A 81 -3.43 4.53 7.98
N TYR A 82 -2.86 4.68 6.79
CA TYR A 82 -1.58 5.36 6.59
C TYR A 82 -1.76 6.69 5.85
N SER A 83 -1.06 7.72 6.30
CA SER A 83 -1.12 9.05 5.69
C SER A 83 -0.16 9.20 4.51
N PHE A 84 -0.37 10.26 3.73
CA PHE A 84 0.50 10.68 2.65
C PHE A 84 1.93 10.89 3.15
N ASN A 85 2.10 11.51 4.32
CA ASN A 85 3.43 11.70 4.91
C ASN A 85 4.11 10.37 5.23
N ALA A 86 3.38 9.39 5.75
CA ALA A 86 3.91 8.04 5.99
C ALA A 86 4.38 7.38 4.68
N CYS A 87 3.57 7.48 3.63
CA CYS A 87 3.89 6.99 2.30
C CYS A 87 5.14 7.67 1.71
N CYS A 88 5.19 9.00 1.77
CA CYS A 88 6.33 9.79 1.29
C CYS A 88 7.62 9.41 2.04
N HIS A 89 7.55 9.29 3.36
CA HIS A 89 8.69 8.92 4.19
C HIS A 89 9.21 7.53 3.83
N PHE A 90 8.32 6.55 3.66
CA PHE A 90 8.70 5.19 3.27
C PHE A 90 9.34 5.17 1.87
N LEU A 91 8.75 5.86 0.89
CA LEU A 91 9.29 5.90 -0.48
C LEU A 91 10.68 6.55 -0.51
N GLN A 92 10.88 7.63 0.24
CA GLN A 92 12.18 8.31 0.37
C GLN A 92 13.22 7.42 1.04
N ALA A 93 12.87 6.77 2.15
CA ALA A 93 13.78 5.88 2.88
C ALA A 93 14.25 4.68 2.03
N ASN A 94 13.45 4.26 1.06
CA ASN A 94 13.71 3.09 0.22
C ASN A 94 14.17 3.42 -1.20
N ASN A 95 14.44 4.69 -1.49
CA ASN A 95 14.82 5.17 -2.83
C ASN A 95 13.84 4.72 -3.93
N LEU A 96 12.57 4.57 -3.59
CA LEU A 96 11.50 4.25 -4.54
C LEU A 96 11.09 5.52 -5.29
N LEU A 97 10.33 5.36 -6.37
CA LEU A 97 9.97 6.48 -7.23
C LEU A 97 9.04 7.46 -6.52
N TYR A 98 9.65 8.40 -5.80
CA TYR A 98 9.05 9.56 -5.18
C TYR A 98 9.48 10.79 -5.98
N ARG A 99 8.98 10.94 -7.22
CA ARG A 99 9.27 12.15 -8.01
C ARG A 99 8.38 13.30 -7.54
N MET A 100 8.70 13.79 -6.35
CA MET A 100 8.47 15.11 -5.77
C MET A 100 7.20 15.86 -6.26
N TYR A 101 6.07 15.55 -5.64
CA TYR A 101 4.78 16.21 -5.89
C TYR A 101 4.68 17.67 -5.38
N ARG A 102 5.76 18.28 -4.87
CA ARG A 102 5.70 19.63 -4.24
C ARG A 102 6.49 20.76 -4.91
N LYS A 103 7.24 20.55 -6.00
CA LYS A 103 7.91 21.67 -6.72
C LYS A 103 7.87 21.68 -8.25
N SER A 104 7.53 20.58 -8.93
CA SER A 104 7.47 20.56 -10.40
C SER A 104 6.05 20.24 -10.88
N ARG A 105 5.34 21.27 -11.35
CA ARG A 105 4.00 21.20 -11.95
C ARG A 105 3.92 20.36 -13.25
N GLN A 106 5.01 19.73 -13.70
CA GLN A 106 5.09 19.12 -15.02
C GLN A 106 5.46 17.62 -15.08
N THR A 107 5.87 16.96 -13.98
CA THR A 107 6.21 15.50 -14.03
C THR A 107 5.84 14.67 -12.80
N GLY A 108 4.92 15.13 -11.94
CA GLY A 108 4.60 14.48 -10.66
C GLY A 108 3.95 13.11 -10.82
N PHE A 109 4.70 12.03 -10.58
CA PHE A 109 4.15 10.67 -10.48
C PHE A 109 3.44 10.53 -9.12
N PRO A 110 2.25 9.92 -9.04
CA PRO A 110 1.50 9.80 -7.80
C PRO A 110 2.24 8.94 -6.76
N ALA A 111 2.19 9.34 -5.49
CA ALA A 111 2.81 8.60 -4.39
C ALA A 111 2.10 7.27 -4.07
N LEU A 112 0.81 7.16 -4.39
CA LEU A 112 0.00 5.97 -4.20
C LEU A 112 -0.92 5.78 -5.41
N ILE A 113 -1.06 4.53 -5.86
CA ILE A 113 -2.02 4.15 -6.90
C ILE A 113 -2.82 2.96 -6.38
N THR A 114 -4.14 3.11 -6.29
CA THR A 114 -5.07 2.00 -5.98
C THR A 114 -5.63 1.44 -7.27
N ILE A 115 -5.50 0.12 -7.46
CA ILE A 115 -6.04 -0.59 -8.63
C ILE A 115 -7.15 -1.52 -8.13
N PHE A 116 -8.32 -1.43 -8.77
CA PHE A 116 -9.43 -2.33 -8.52
C PHE A 116 -9.89 -2.96 -9.83
N SER A 117 -9.82 -4.29 -9.92
CA SER A 117 -9.99 -5.02 -11.18
C SER A 117 -11.28 -5.83 -11.28
N ALA A 118 -12.23 -5.65 -10.34
CA ALA A 118 -13.55 -6.28 -10.37
C ALA A 118 -14.63 -5.28 -10.85
N PRO A 119 -15.04 -5.28 -12.13
CA PRO A 119 -16.14 -4.44 -12.61
C PRO A 119 -17.48 -4.91 -12.02
N ASN A 120 -18.41 -3.97 -11.83
CA ASN A 120 -19.73 -4.19 -11.24
C ASN A 120 -19.68 -5.07 -9.99
N TYR A 121 -18.81 -4.70 -9.04
CA TYR A 121 -18.57 -5.49 -7.85
C TYR A 121 -19.88 -5.78 -7.11
N LEU A 122 -20.07 -7.05 -6.73
CA LEU A 122 -21.28 -7.58 -6.09
C LEU A 122 -22.58 -7.29 -6.85
N ASP A 123 -22.51 -7.06 -8.16
CA ASP A 123 -23.63 -6.75 -9.07
C ASP A 123 -24.45 -5.49 -8.74
N VAL A 124 -24.00 -4.69 -7.77
CA VAL A 124 -24.73 -3.49 -7.29
C VAL A 124 -23.89 -2.20 -7.38
N TYR A 125 -22.57 -2.31 -7.40
CA TYR A 125 -21.70 -1.11 -7.33
C TYR A 125 -21.53 -0.40 -8.67
N ASN A 126 -21.83 -1.06 -9.81
CA ASN A 126 -21.72 -0.51 -11.15
C ASN A 126 -20.38 0.21 -11.46
N ASN A 127 -19.30 -0.20 -10.78
CA ASN A 127 -17.97 0.36 -10.93
C ASN A 127 -17.27 -0.26 -12.16
N LYS A 128 -16.31 0.45 -12.75
CA LYS A 128 -15.44 -0.12 -13.80
C LYS A 128 -14.21 -0.78 -13.16
N GLY A 129 -13.76 -1.90 -13.72
CA GLY A 129 -12.46 -2.49 -13.40
C GLY A 129 -11.34 -1.76 -14.15
N LYS A 130 -10.15 -1.69 -13.56
CA LYS A 130 -8.94 -1.14 -14.19
C LYS A 130 -7.78 -2.13 -14.13
N PHE A 131 -6.96 -2.11 -15.17
CA PHE A 131 -5.63 -2.74 -15.23
C PHE A 131 -4.60 -1.64 -15.52
N SER A 132 -3.42 -1.73 -14.91
CA SER A 132 -2.30 -0.84 -15.21
C SER A 132 -1.29 -1.59 -16.08
N GLN A 133 -0.95 -1.03 -17.24
CA GLN A 133 0.06 -1.56 -18.15
C GLN A 133 1.21 -0.55 -18.22
N GLN A 134 2.39 -0.92 -17.72
CA GLN A 134 3.60 -0.12 -17.88
C GLN A 134 4.31 -0.54 -19.17
N PHE A 135 4.54 0.40 -20.07
CA PHE A 135 5.42 0.24 -21.23
C PHE A 135 6.83 0.72 -20.84
N TYR A 136 7.84 -0.08 -21.18
CA TYR A 136 9.26 0.22 -20.95
C TYR A 136 9.78 1.26 -21.95
#